data_AF-A0A9W7YWI9-F1
#
_entry.id   AF-A0A9W7YWI9-F1
#
_cell.length_a   1.000
_cell.length_b   1.000
_cell.length_c   1.000
_cell.angle_alpha   90.00
_cell.angle_beta   90.00
_cell.angle_gamma   90.00
#
_symmetry.space_group_name_H-M   'P 1'
#
loop_
_entity.id
_entity.type
_entity.pdbx_description
1 polymer ?
#
loop_
_entity_poly.entity_id
_entity_poly.type
_entity_poly.pdbx_seq_one_letter_code
_entity_poly.pdbx_strand_id
1 'polypeptide(L)'
;MFNLGVLQRFAQRAFAKPVAAAAMGRRLIGTDSKGGSGFGANLGGSPPTAKDFAREMTGHITSRGNTMVGRSVPVVAGAVGRAYMRLNRILADNGVRHELRLRRRYEKPKYKRQRLIRESHARRFKAEVRKKVHLIWKMKELGA
;
A
#
# COMPACT_ATOMS: atom_id res chain seq x y z
N MET A 1 -3.04 -41.17 24.36
CA MET A 1 -1.59 -41.32 24.14
C MET A 1 -1.08 -40.06 23.46
N PHE A 2 -0.25 -39.28 24.16
CA PHE A 2 0.28 -37.99 23.69
C PHE A 2 1.47 -38.24 22.76
N ASN A 3 1.55 -37.52 21.63
CA ASN A 3 2.74 -37.51 20.79
C ASN A 3 3.41 -36.14 20.90
N LEU A 4 4.47 -36.07 21.71
CA LEU A 4 5.44 -34.99 21.80
C LEU A 4 6.71 -35.42 21.05
N GLY A 5 7.26 -34.50 20.25
CA GLY A 5 8.57 -34.62 19.64
C GLY A 5 8.52 -34.19 18.17
N VAL A 6 9.45 -33.41 17.60
CA VAL A 6 10.80 -33.05 18.01
C VAL A 6 11.13 -31.73 17.31
N LEU A 7 11.65 -30.76 18.07
CA LEU A 7 12.30 -29.55 17.58
C LEU A 7 13.60 -29.91 16.82
N GLN A 8 14.16 -28.91 16.13
CA GLN A 8 15.58 -28.78 15.77
C GLN A 8 15.95 -29.22 14.34
N ARG A 9 16.33 -28.26 13.48
CA ARG A 9 17.75 -27.94 13.20
C ARG A 9 17.90 -26.90 12.09
N PHE A 10 18.44 -25.75 12.47
CA PHE A 10 19.21 -24.86 11.61
C PHE A 10 20.38 -25.63 10.99
N ALA A 11 20.59 -25.48 9.68
CA ALA A 11 21.92 -25.65 9.07
C ALA A 11 22.00 -24.82 7.79
N GLN A 12 22.77 -23.75 7.88
CA GLN A 12 23.27 -22.94 6.78
C GLN A 12 24.14 -23.81 5.87
N ARG A 13 24.08 -23.61 4.54
CA ARG A 13 25.01 -24.22 3.60
C ARG A 13 25.37 -23.21 2.52
N ALA A 14 26.38 -22.40 2.83
CA ALA A 14 27.14 -21.64 1.84
C ALA A 14 28.35 -22.49 1.43
N PHE A 15 28.47 -22.84 0.15
CA PHE A 15 29.75 -23.18 -0.47
C PHE A 15 29.74 -22.78 -1.94
N ALA A 16 30.66 -21.88 -2.27
CA ALA A 16 30.91 -21.31 -3.59
C ALA A 16 31.64 -22.30 -4.52
N LYS A 17 31.51 -22.07 -5.84
CA LYS A 17 32.62 -22.24 -6.80
C LYS A 17 32.54 -21.17 -7.90
N PRO A 18 33.62 -20.44 -8.19
CA PRO A 18 33.73 -19.56 -9.34
C PRO A 18 34.22 -20.34 -10.56
N VAL A 19 33.65 -20.09 -11.74
CA VAL A 19 34.24 -20.50 -13.01
C VAL A 19 34.75 -19.26 -13.71
N ALA A 20 36.08 -19.18 -13.77
CA ALA A 20 36.82 -18.23 -14.57
C ALA A 20 36.61 -18.51 -16.06
N ALA A 21 36.27 -17.47 -16.81
CA ALA A 21 36.41 -17.43 -18.25
C ALA A 21 37.28 -16.21 -18.60
N ALA A 22 38.57 -16.47 -18.82
CA ALA A 22 39.42 -15.72 -19.73
C ALA A 22 38.89 -15.98 -21.17
N ALA A 23 39.07 -15.17 -22.20
CA ALA A 23 39.87 -14.01 -22.51
C ALA A 23 39.23 -13.34 -23.74
N MET A 24 39.67 -12.13 -24.07
CA MET A 24 40.01 -11.65 -25.44
C MET A 24 39.73 -10.16 -25.53
N GLY A 25 40.82 -9.40 -25.54
CA GLY A 25 40.79 -7.96 -25.68
C GLY A 25 40.23 -7.52 -27.03
N ARG A 26 39.50 -6.43 -26.97
CA ARG A 26 39.43 -5.47 -28.07
C ARG A 26 39.54 -4.08 -27.45
N ARG A 27 40.78 -3.60 -27.35
CA ARG A 27 41.06 -2.16 -27.23
C ARG A 27 40.69 -1.51 -28.56
N LEU A 28 40.34 -0.22 -28.48
CA LEU A 28 40.23 0.85 -29.49
C LEU A 28 38.93 1.62 -29.16
N ILE A 29 38.84 2.92 -28.89
CA ILE A 29 39.72 4.10 -28.97
C ILE A 29 39.11 5.11 -27.99
N GLY A 30 39.95 5.77 -27.18
CA GLY A 30 39.56 6.98 -26.49
C GLY A 30 39.58 8.16 -27.45
N THR A 31 38.51 8.94 -27.47
CA THR A 31 38.59 10.36 -27.81
C THR A 31 37.99 11.12 -26.64
N ASP A 32 38.88 11.62 -25.80
CA ASP A 32 38.58 12.63 -24.79
C ASP A 32 38.13 13.90 -25.50
N SER A 33 36.87 14.30 -25.34
CA SER A 33 36.43 15.66 -25.65
C SER A 33 36.51 16.51 -24.38
N LYS A 34 37.69 17.06 -24.11
CA LYS A 34 37.83 18.27 -23.30
C LYS A 34 37.88 19.47 -24.25
N GLY A 35 36.89 20.34 -24.11
CA GLY A 35 36.80 21.67 -24.72
C GLY A 35 35.34 22.10 -24.72
N GLY A 36 34.90 23.24 -24.20
CA GLY A 36 35.53 24.35 -23.53
C GLY A 36 34.42 25.17 -22.87
N SER A 37 34.82 26.18 -22.10
CA SER A 37 34.02 27.19 -21.42
C SER A 37 32.80 27.70 -22.21
N GLY A 38 31.65 27.79 -21.54
CA GLY A 38 30.47 28.51 -22.03
C GLY A 38 29.49 28.79 -20.90
N PHE A 39 29.51 30.03 -20.41
CA PHE A 39 28.43 30.67 -19.67
C PHE A 39 27.09 30.37 -20.38
N GLY A 40 26.19 29.66 -19.72
CA GLY A 40 24.91 29.27 -20.31
C GLY A 40 23.97 28.75 -19.24
N ALA A 41 22.93 29.52 -18.97
CA ALA A 41 21.94 29.30 -17.95
C ALA A 41 21.46 27.84 -17.87
N ASN A 42 21.57 27.25 -16.67
CA ASN A 42 20.81 26.06 -16.27
C ASN A 42 19.31 26.39 -16.22
N LEU A 43 18.69 26.57 -17.39
CA LEU A 43 17.24 26.66 -17.58
C LEU A 43 16.73 25.47 -18.40
N GLY A 44 17.44 24.34 -18.33
CA GLY A 44 17.14 23.13 -19.07
C GLY A 44 17.20 21.90 -18.17
N GLY A 45 16.39 21.88 -17.10
CA GLY A 45 16.07 20.59 -16.47
C GLY A 45 15.34 19.75 -17.51
N SER A 46 15.92 18.64 -17.94
CA SER A 46 15.20 17.62 -18.71
C SER A 46 13.89 17.31 -17.97
N PRO A 47 12.73 17.25 -18.66
CA PRO A 47 11.46 17.00 -18.00
C PRO A 47 11.61 15.75 -17.12
N PRO A 48 11.15 15.80 -15.85
CA PRO A 48 11.33 14.69 -14.94
C PRO A 48 10.83 13.43 -15.63
N THR A 49 11.67 12.40 -15.69
CA THR A 49 11.23 11.16 -16.33
C THR A 49 10.05 10.61 -15.55
N ALA A 50 9.17 9.82 -16.19
CA ALA A 50 8.00 9.26 -15.50
C ALA A 50 8.37 8.50 -14.21
N LYS A 51 9.60 7.98 -14.12
CA LYS A 51 10.15 7.30 -12.95
C LYS A 51 10.53 8.28 -11.83
N ASP A 52 11.07 9.44 -12.17
CA ASP A 52 11.45 10.49 -11.21
C ASP A 52 10.20 11.12 -10.60
N PHE A 53 9.19 11.41 -11.44
CA PHE A 53 7.88 11.89 -10.98
C PHE A 53 7.18 10.88 -10.07
N ALA A 54 7.21 9.59 -10.43
CA ALA A 54 6.63 8.54 -9.58
C ALA A 54 7.35 8.42 -8.24
N ARG A 55 8.68 8.61 -8.20
CA ARG A 55 9.49 8.57 -6.97
C ARG A 55 9.21 9.78 -6.08
N GLU A 56 9.09 10.96 -6.66
CA GLU A 56 8.70 12.21 -5.97
C GLU A 56 7.30 12.10 -5.37
N MET A 57 6.32 11.65 -6.16
CA MET A 57 4.95 11.38 -5.68
C MET A 57 4.92 10.33 -4.58
N THR A 58 5.72 9.26 -4.69
CA THR A 58 5.85 8.24 -3.63
C THR A 58 6.44 8.83 -2.35
N GLY A 59 7.41 9.74 -2.46
CA GLY A 59 7.94 10.51 -1.33
C GLY A 59 6.85 11.30 -0.62
N HIS A 60 6.04 12.04 -1.38
CA HIS A 60 4.89 12.80 -0.83
C HIS A 60 3.81 11.90 -0.21
N ILE A 61 3.60 10.69 -0.74
CA ILE A 61 2.67 9.68 -0.20
C ILE A 61 3.12 9.12 1.16
N THR A 62 4.43 9.12 1.42
CA THR A 62 4.99 8.59 2.68
C THR A 62 5.17 9.65 3.78
N SER A 63 5.08 10.94 3.43
CA SER A 63 5.22 12.04 4.39
C SER A 63 4.00 12.16 5.30
N ARG A 64 4.20 11.99 6.62
CA ARG A 64 3.14 11.91 7.65
C ARG A 64 2.19 13.13 7.77
N GLY A 65 2.40 14.20 6.99
CA GLY A 65 1.51 15.37 6.93
C GLY A 65 0.62 15.46 5.69
N ASN A 66 0.75 14.55 4.72
CA ASN A 66 0.02 14.63 3.46
C ASN A 66 -1.36 13.94 3.54
N THR A 67 -2.41 14.58 3.01
CA THR A 67 -3.76 14.00 2.87
C THR A 67 -3.79 12.78 1.95
N MET A 68 -2.76 12.62 1.11
CA MET A 68 -2.50 11.47 0.22
C MET A 68 -2.04 10.20 0.95
N VAL A 69 -1.53 10.33 2.19
CA VAL A 69 -1.05 9.18 2.97
C VAL A 69 -2.22 8.25 3.28
N GLY A 70 -2.08 6.98 2.92
CA GLY A 70 -3.12 5.97 3.11
C GLY A 70 -4.31 6.06 2.15
N ARG A 71 -4.28 6.95 1.14
CA ARG A 71 -5.30 7.04 0.06
C ARG A 71 -4.72 6.89 -1.35
N SER A 72 -3.47 6.44 -1.42
CA SER A 72 -2.73 6.17 -2.66
C SER A 72 -2.33 4.71 -2.69
N VAL A 73 -2.37 4.11 -3.88
CA VAL A 73 -2.05 2.69 -4.09
C VAL A 73 -1.10 2.59 -5.28
N PRO A 74 0.11 2.02 -5.11
CA PRO A 74 1.01 1.82 -6.22
C PRO A 74 0.45 0.76 -7.18
N VAL A 75 0.59 1.01 -8.48
CA VAL A 75 0.26 0.01 -9.50
C VAL A 75 1.45 -0.93 -9.65
N VAL A 76 1.25 -2.20 -9.29
CA VAL A 76 2.28 -3.24 -9.41
C VAL A 76 2.07 -4.02 -10.70
N ALA A 77 3.15 -4.22 -11.45
CA ALA A 77 3.17 -5.06 -12.66
C ALA A 77 2.09 -4.68 -13.71
N GLY A 78 1.80 -3.39 -13.86
CA GLY A 78 0.80 -2.90 -14.83
C GLY A 78 -0.67 -3.28 -14.52
N ALA A 79 -0.95 -3.95 -13.40
CA ALA A 79 -2.28 -4.41 -13.04
C ALA A 79 -3.15 -3.28 -12.43
N VAL A 80 -3.51 -2.29 -13.26
CA VAL A 80 -4.27 -1.09 -12.86
C VAL A 80 -5.61 -1.45 -12.23
N GLY A 81 -6.33 -2.44 -12.78
CA GLY A 81 -7.62 -2.87 -12.26
C GLY A 81 -7.56 -3.32 -10.79
N ARG A 82 -6.55 -4.10 -10.41
CA ARG A 82 -6.37 -4.55 -9.02
C ARG A 82 -6.02 -3.40 -8.08
N ALA A 83 -5.15 -2.49 -8.54
CA ALA A 83 -4.80 -1.29 -7.78
C ALA A 83 -6.03 -0.40 -7.53
N TYR A 84 -6.90 -0.24 -8.52
CA TYR A 84 -8.15 0.50 -8.41
C TYR A 84 -9.15 -0.15 -7.44
N MET A 85 -9.34 -1.48 -7.50
CA MET A 85 -10.19 -2.18 -6.54
C MET A 85 -9.67 -2.06 -5.10
N ARG A 86 -8.35 -2.15 -4.92
CA ARG A 86 -7.71 -1.94 -3.62
C ARG A 86 -7.92 -0.51 -3.11
N LEU A 87 -7.74 0.49 -3.97
CA LEU A 87 -8.00 1.89 -3.64
C LEU A 87 -9.47 2.09 -3.23
N ASN A 88 -10.41 1.53 -3.99
CA ASN A 88 -11.84 1.61 -3.67
C ASN A 88 -12.17 1.01 -2.29
N ARG A 89 -11.54 -0.11 -1.93
CA ARG A 89 -11.69 -0.72 -0.61
C ARG A 89 -11.17 0.20 0.49
N ILE A 90 -9.96 0.74 0.33
CA ILE A 90 -9.35 1.68 1.27
C ILE A 90 -10.24 2.91 1.50
N LEU A 91 -10.82 3.48 0.43
CA LEU A 91 -11.73 4.62 0.54
C LEU A 91 -13.05 4.27 1.26
N ALA A 92 -13.52 3.03 1.12
CA ALA A 92 -14.72 2.54 1.80
C ALA A 92 -14.46 2.27 3.29
N ASP A 93 -13.34 1.61 3.63
CA ASP A 93 -12.95 1.31 5.00
C ASP A 93 -12.71 2.58 5.82
N ASN A 94 -12.08 3.58 5.21
CA ASN A 94 -11.89 4.91 5.80
C ASN A 94 -13.17 5.77 5.82
N GLY A 95 -14.27 5.32 5.22
CA GLY A 95 -15.56 6.04 5.22
C GLY A 95 -15.56 7.36 4.43
N VAL A 96 -14.57 7.61 3.56
CA VAL A 96 -14.36 8.91 2.89
C VAL A 96 -15.58 9.33 2.07
N ARG A 97 -16.17 8.40 1.31
CA ARG A 97 -17.36 8.67 0.49
C ARG A 97 -18.57 9.05 1.35
N HIS A 98 -18.73 8.39 2.50
CA HIS A 98 -19.81 8.67 3.42
C HIS A 98 -19.66 10.06 4.04
N GLU A 99 -18.44 10.41 4.46
CA GLU A 99 -18.10 11.73 4.98
C GLU A 99 -18.32 12.83 3.95
N LEU A 100 -17.84 12.65 2.71
CA LEU A 100 -18.06 13.60 1.62
C LEU A 100 -19.56 13.84 1.41
N ARG A 101 -20.37 12.79 1.39
CA ARG A 101 -21.83 12.89 1.25
C ARG A 101 -22.46 13.70 2.39
N LEU A 102 -22.04 13.47 3.63
CA LEU A 102 -22.53 14.22 4.80
C LEU A 102 -22.09 15.69 4.78
N ARG A 103 -20.88 15.97 4.28
CA ARG A 103 -20.32 17.32 4.21
C ARG A 103 -20.89 18.18 3.08
N ARG A 104 -21.60 17.60 2.10
CA ARG A 104 -22.21 18.36 0.98
C ARG A 104 -23.15 19.47 1.44
N ARG A 105 -23.81 19.31 2.59
CA ARG A 105 -24.71 20.32 3.18
C ARG A 105 -24.47 20.42 4.67
N TYR A 106 -24.76 21.59 5.24
CA TYR A 106 -24.68 21.80 6.67
C TYR A 106 -25.72 20.95 7.42
N GLU A 107 -25.25 20.15 8.37
CA GLU A 107 -26.09 19.41 9.32
C GLU A 107 -26.05 20.12 10.67
N LYS A 108 -27.20 20.64 11.14
CA LYS A 108 -27.31 21.29 12.45
C LYS A 108 -26.85 20.32 13.57
N PRO A 109 -26.16 20.79 14.63
CA PRO A 109 -25.59 19.93 15.67
C PRO A 109 -26.59 18.97 16.33
N LYS A 110 -27.84 19.40 16.54
CA LYS A 110 -28.92 18.53 17.07
C LYS A 110 -29.15 17.31 16.18
N TYR A 111 -29.29 17.51 14.87
CA TYR A 111 -29.54 16.42 13.91
C TYR A 111 -28.33 15.49 13.81
N LYS A 112 -27.11 16.04 13.81
CA LYS A 112 -25.87 15.26 13.86
C LYS A 112 -25.81 14.35 15.09
N ARG A 113 -26.14 14.87 16.28
CA ARG A 113 -26.20 14.07 17.52
C ARG A 113 -27.22 12.93 17.42
N GLN A 114 -28.43 13.23 16.96
CA GLN A 114 -29.47 12.20 16.78
C GLN A 114 -29.07 11.13 15.77
N ARG A 115 -28.45 11.51 14.65
CA ARG A 115 -27.93 10.58 13.65
C ARG A 115 -26.87 9.65 14.25
N LEU A 116 -25.87 10.20 14.93
CA LEU A 116 -24.81 9.41 15.55
C LEU A 116 -25.34 8.41 16.59
N ILE A 117 -26.35 8.80 17.37
CA ILE A 117 -27.01 7.90 18.32
C ILE A 117 -27.68 6.74 17.58
N ARG A 118 -28.51 7.03 16.56
CA ARG A 118 -29.21 5.99 15.76
C ARG A 118 -28.22 5.05 15.07
N GLU A 119 -27.18 5.60 14.44
CA GLU A 119 -26.12 4.83 13.78
C GLU A 119 -25.35 3.95 14.78
N SER A 120 -25.01 4.49 15.96
CA SER A 120 -24.30 3.73 16.98
C SER A 120 -25.15 2.60 17.55
N HIS A 121 -26.44 2.83 17.76
CA HIS A 121 -27.39 1.82 18.22
C HIS A 121 -27.54 0.70 17.20
N ALA A 122 -27.76 1.04 15.91
CA ALA A 122 -27.85 0.05 14.84
C ALA A 122 -26.57 -0.79 14.71
N ARG A 123 -25.39 -0.16 14.88
CA ARG A 123 -24.10 -0.87 14.86
C ARG A 123 -23.97 -1.87 16.02
N ARG A 124 -24.32 -1.45 17.24
CA ARG A 124 -24.29 -2.30 18.44
C ARG A 124 -25.27 -3.47 18.30
N PHE A 125 -26.50 -3.19 17.91
CA PHE A 125 -27.53 -4.19 17.67
C PHE A 125 -27.09 -5.23 16.63
N LYS A 126 -26.57 -4.78 15.48
CA LYS A 126 -26.04 -5.69 14.45
C LYS A 126 -24.91 -6.58 14.98
N ALA A 127 -24.00 -6.03 15.78
CA ALA A 127 -22.90 -6.80 16.37
C ALA A 127 -23.39 -7.85 17.37
N GLU A 128 -24.37 -7.50 18.22
CA GLU A 128 -24.97 -8.42 19.17
C GLU A 128 -25.75 -9.54 18.49
N VAL A 129 -26.59 -9.22 17.50
CA VAL A 129 -27.30 -10.22 16.70
C VAL A 129 -26.32 -11.16 16.02
N ARG A 130 -25.24 -10.64 15.41
CA ARG A 130 -24.20 -11.48 14.79
C ARG A 130 -23.56 -12.44 15.80
N LYS A 131 -23.26 -11.97 17.02
CA LYS A 131 -22.70 -12.82 18.09
C LYS A 131 -23.66 -13.93 18.50
N LYS A 132 -24.94 -13.61 18.71
CA LYS A 132 -25.97 -14.58 19.10
C LYS A 132 -26.21 -15.63 18.01
N VAL A 133 -26.33 -15.20 16.75
CA VAL A 133 -26.47 -16.13 15.61
C VAL A 133 -25.23 -17.02 15.52
N HIS A 134 -24.03 -16.47 15.61
CA HIS A 134 -22.81 -17.26 15.55
C HIS A 134 -22.72 -18.31 16.67
N LEU A 135 -23.22 -18.01 17.88
CA LEU A 135 -23.32 -18.99 18.96
C LEU A 135 -24.27 -20.13 18.60
N ILE A 136 -25.46 -19.83 18.06
CA ILE A 136 -26.42 -20.85 17.63
C ILE A 136 -25.83 -21.77 16.57
N TRP A 137 -25.10 -21.20 15.59
CA TRP A 137 -24.42 -21.99 14.56
C TRP A 137 -23.37 -22.93 15.15
N LYS A 138 -22.59 -22.47 16.13
CA LYS A 138 -21.64 -23.33 16.85
C LYS A 138 -22.33 -24.44 17.63
N MET A 139 -23.44 -24.15 18.31
CA MET A 139 -24.21 -25.17 19.05
C MET A 139 -24.76 -26.25 18.10
N LYS A 140 -25.26 -25.82 16.93
CA LYS A 140 -25.72 -26.72 15.87
C LYS A 140 -24.59 -27.61 15.33
N GLU A 141 -23.40 -27.05 15.09
CA GLU A 141 -22.23 -27.82 14.64
C GLU A 141 -21.76 -28.86 15.67
N LEU A 142 -21.96 -28.57 16.96
CA LEU A 142 -21.60 -29.47 18.07
C LEU A 142 -22.65 -30.57 18.33
N GLY A 143 -23.77 -30.59 17.61
CA GLY A 143 -24.76 -31.67 17.68
C GLY A 143 -25.80 -31.55 18.79
N ALA A 144 -26.04 -30.34 19.30
CA ALA A 144 -27.23 -30.01 20.10
C ALA A 144 -28.45 -29.66 19.23
#